data_AF-A0A0B1SUR5-F1
#
_entry.id   AF-A0A0B1SUR5-F1
#
_cell.length_a   1.000
_cell.length_b   1.000
_cell.length_c   1.000
_cell.angle_alpha   90.00
_cell.angle_beta   90.00
_cell.angle_gamma   90.00
#
_symmetry.space_group_name_H-M   'P 1'
#
loop_
_entity.id
_entity.type
_entity.pdbx_description
1 polymer ?
#
loop_
_entity_poly.entity_id
_entity_poly.type
_entity_poly.pdbx_seq_one_letter_code
_entity_poly.pdbx_strand_id
1 'polypeptide(L)'
;MFFNWRGVHEEAELDPHHRENLLRDSTLKAEQDVDLLGVTAIEDRLQEGVPECIHLLREAGICVWVLTGDKVETAVNIAFSSRLFSSAMDLLNIGANGVRSVSDLLDEHLIRVNRAGEITEEAAFGLVLNASCLDYCLDPHNEERFVRLLKSCRSVLCCRATPIQKAALVRLAKTRLNGKVLAIGDGANDVSMIQSSDVGVGLSGQEGMQAVMASDFAMARFRFLANLLLIHGHWCYQRLAQTILYF
;
A
#
# COMPACT_ATOMS: atom_id res chain seq x y z
N MET A 1 -37.40 -0.11 -28.31
CA MET A 1 -36.25 0.30 -27.47
C MET A 1 -34.97 -0.38 -27.94
N PHE A 2 -34.89 -1.73 -27.92
CA PHE A 2 -33.71 -2.49 -28.36
C PHE A 2 -33.23 -2.19 -29.80
N PHE A 3 -34.13 -2.27 -30.79
CA PHE A 3 -33.73 -2.06 -32.20
C PHE A 3 -33.24 -0.65 -32.51
N ASN A 4 -33.75 0.36 -31.80
CA ASN A 4 -33.31 1.75 -31.95
C ASN A 4 -31.93 1.96 -31.31
N TRP A 5 -31.73 1.43 -30.10
CA TRP A 5 -30.41 1.43 -29.47
C TRP A 5 -29.36 0.67 -30.29
N ARG A 6 -29.72 -0.51 -30.81
CA ARG A 6 -28.83 -1.35 -31.60
C ARG A 6 -28.32 -0.66 -32.87
N GLY A 7 -29.20 0.03 -33.60
CA GLY A 7 -28.78 0.80 -34.78
C GLY A 7 -27.76 1.89 -34.43
N VAL A 8 -28.02 2.66 -33.37
CA VAL A 8 -27.10 3.69 -32.88
C VAL A 8 -25.78 3.09 -32.36
N HIS A 9 -25.83 1.89 -31.76
CA HIS A 9 -24.64 1.19 -31.28
C HIS A 9 -23.78 0.66 -32.43
N GLU A 10 -24.40 0.06 -33.46
CA GLU A 10 -23.70 -0.42 -34.66
C GLU A 10 -23.06 0.75 -35.45
N GLU A 11 -23.75 1.90 -35.54
CA GLU A 11 -23.16 3.13 -36.10
C GLU A 11 -21.95 3.62 -35.29
N ALA A 12 -22.02 3.53 -33.96
CA ALA A 12 -20.91 3.89 -33.08
C ALA A 12 -19.70 2.94 -33.23
N GLU A 13 -19.91 1.65 -33.49
CA GLU A 13 -18.83 0.66 -33.72
C GLU A 13 -18.06 0.92 -35.02
N LEU A 14 -18.77 1.42 -36.03
CA LEU A 14 -18.25 1.67 -37.38
C LEU A 14 -17.51 3.02 -37.49
N ASP A 15 -17.60 3.89 -36.48
CA ASP A 15 -16.91 5.19 -36.47
C ASP A 15 -15.40 5.02 -36.22
N PRO A 16 -14.51 5.49 -37.12
CA PRO A 16 -13.07 5.31 -36.99
C PRO A 16 -12.37 6.35 -36.08
N HIS A 17 -13.04 7.44 -35.70
CA HIS A 17 -12.42 8.56 -35.00
C HIS A 17 -12.90 8.70 -33.54
N HIS A 18 -14.18 8.45 -33.26
CA HIS A 18 -14.81 8.70 -31.95
C HIS A 18 -15.44 7.46 -31.33
N ARG A 19 -15.08 6.27 -31.83
CA ARG A 19 -15.64 4.97 -31.43
C ARG A 19 -15.85 4.80 -29.93
N GLU A 20 -14.80 5.03 -29.13
CA GLU A 20 -14.87 4.82 -27.67
C GLU A 20 -15.92 5.70 -26.98
N ASN A 21 -15.99 6.98 -27.36
CA ASN A 21 -16.94 7.92 -26.77
C ASN A 21 -18.37 7.58 -27.18
N LEU A 22 -18.59 7.28 -28.47
CA LEU A 22 -19.91 6.93 -29.00
C LEU A 22 -20.44 5.61 -28.44
N LEU A 23 -19.57 4.61 -28.26
CA LEU A 23 -19.93 3.35 -27.62
C LEU A 23 -20.32 3.56 -26.16
N ARG A 24 -19.55 4.38 -25.43
CA ARG A 24 -19.85 4.74 -24.04
C ARG A 24 -21.18 5.48 -23.90
N ASP A 25 -21.45 6.44 -24.78
CA ASP A 25 -22.71 7.19 -24.77
C ASP A 25 -23.89 6.28 -25.12
N SER A 26 -23.69 5.33 -26.04
CA SER A 26 -24.68 4.33 -26.40
C SER A 26 -24.98 3.39 -25.22
N THR A 27 -23.97 2.86 -24.53
CA THR A 27 -24.19 2.01 -23.34
C THR A 27 -24.87 2.78 -22.21
N LEU A 28 -24.48 4.03 -21.95
CA LEU A 28 -25.12 4.86 -20.93
C LEU A 28 -26.62 5.09 -21.19
N LYS A 29 -27.05 5.17 -22.45
CA LYS A 29 -28.47 5.29 -22.80
C LYS A 29 -29.23 3.98 -22.56
N ALA A 30 -28.58 2.83 -22.67
CA ALA A 30 -29.19 1.53 -22.39
C ALA A 30 -29.22 1.21 -20.88
N GLU A 31 -28.27 1.74 -20.11
CA GLU A 31 -28.16 1.54 -18.66
C GLU A 31 -29.02 2.52 -17.83
N GLN A 32 -29.89 3.30 -18.47
CA GLN A 32 -30.89 4.15 -17.80
C GLN A 32 -32.09 3.32 -17.34
N ASP A 33 -32.72 3.74 -16.24
CA ASP A 33 -33.95 3.14 -15.69
C ASP A 33 -33.85 1.63 -15.37
N VAL A 34 -32.76 1.22 -14.72
CA VAL A 34 -32.55 -0.17 -14.26
C VAL A 34 -33.03 -0.38 -12.82
N ASP A 35 -33.69 -1.53 -12.56
CA ASP A 35 -34.07 -1.96 -11.22
C ASP A 35 -32.92 -2.71 -10.53
N LEU A 36 -32.57 -2.33 -9.31
CA LEU A 36 -31.56 -3.04 -8.51
C LEU A 36 -32.11 -4.39 -8.02
N LEU A 37 -31.69 -5.48 -8.64
CA LEU A 37 -32.11 -6.84 -8.25
C LEU A 37 -31.35 -7.38 -7.03
N GLY A 38 -30.10 -6.96 -6.82
CA GLY A 38 -29.27 -7.43 -5.73
C GLY A 38 -27.81 -6.99 -5.85
N VAL A 39 -27.03 -7.28 -4.81
CA VAL A 39 -25.60 -6.97 -4.73
C VAL A 39 -24.84 -8.24 -4.39
N THR A 40 -23.76 -8.52 -5.12
CA THR A 40 -22.81 -9.59 -4.78
C THR A 40 -21.55 -9.00 -4.18
N ALA A 41 -20.99 -9.65 -3.16
CA ALA A 41 -19.70 -9.30 -2.58
C ALA A 41 -18.71 -10.45 -2.77
N ILE A 42 -17.52 -10.14 -3.28
CA ILE A 42 -16.42 -11.10 -3.42
C ILE A 42 -15.37 -10.75 -2.37
N GLU A 43 -15.05 -11.71 -1.52
CA GLU A 43 -13.98 -11.57 -0.53
C GLU A 43 -12.65 -12.02 -1.14
N ASP A 44 -11.68 -11.12 -1.16
CA ASP A 44 -10.31 -11.45 -1.51
C ASP A 44 -9.60 -12.05 -0.29
N ARG A 45 -9.23 -13.32 -0.39
CA ARG A 45 -8.76 -14.10 0.76
C ARG A 45 -7.28 -13.90 0.99
N LEU A 46 -6.96 -13.46 2.20
CA LEU A 46 -5.59 -13.41 2.70
C LEU A 46 -5.03 -14.82 2.93
N GLN A 47 -3.71 -14.94 2.89
CA GLN A 47 -3.05 -16.15 3.37
C GLN A 47 -3.36 -16.38 4.85
N GLU A 48 -3.36 -17.65 5.27
CA GLU A 48 -3.60 -18.02 6.67
C GLU A 48 -2.59 -17.34 7.61
N GLY A 49 -3.10 -16.72 8.68
CA GLY A 49 -2.26 -16.11 9.72
C GLY A 49 -1.73 -14.71 9.39
N VAL A 50 -2.08 -14.11 8.25
CA VAL A 50 -1.66 -12.75 7.90
C VAL A 50 -2.16 -11.70 8.89
N PRO A 51 -3.46 -11.65 9.26
CA PRO A 51 -3.96 -10.65 10.20
C PRO A 51 -3.30 -10.74 11.58
N GLU A 52 -3.09 -11.96 12.07
CA GLU A 52 -2.43 -12.23 13.36
C GLU A 52 -0.95 -11.82 13.30
N CYS A 53 -0.26 -12.14 12.21
CA CYS A 53 1.15 -11.76 12.03
C CYS A 53 1.32 -10.24 11.98
N ILE A 54 0.51 -9.52 11.21
CA ILE A 54 0.57 -8.04 11.14
C ILE A 54 0.26 -7.44 12.51
N HIS A 55 -0.74 -7.96 13.21
CA HIS A 55 -1.06 -7.50 14.56
C HIS A 55 0.13 -7.67 15.52
N LEU A 56 0.76 -8.85 15.56
CA LEU A 56 1.92 -9.12 16.42
C LEU A 56 3.11 -8.20 16.10
N LEU A 57 3.40 -7.97 14.82
CA LEU A 57 4.48 -7.07 14.41
C LEU A 57 4.19 -5.63 14.87
N ARG A 58 2.94 -5.17 14.73
CA ARG A 58 2.53 -3.82 15.13
C ARG A 58 2.51 -3.63 16.65
N GLU A 59 2.17 -4.65 17.41
CA GLU A 59 2.25 -4.63 18.88
C GLU A 59 3.70 -4.65 19.37
N ALA A 60 4.61 -5.28 18.62
CA ALA A 60 6.05 -5.22 18.87
C ALA A 60 6.70 -3.88 18.47
N GLY A 61 5.91 -2.88 18.04
CA GLY A 61 6.39 -1.56 17.65
C GLY A 61 6.96 -1.49 16.23
N ILE A 62 6.76 -2.50 15.39
CA ILE A 62 7.19 -2.50 14.00
C ILE A 62 6.14 -1.78 13.14
N CYS A 63 6.54 -0.70 12.46
CA CYS A 63 5.70 0.00 11.51
C CYS A 63 5.56 -0.82 10.22
N VAL A 64 4.35 -1.27 9.91
CA VAL A 64 4.06 -2.09 8.72
C VAL A 64 3.53 -1.22 7.60
N TRP A 65 4.17 -1.30 6.44
CA TRP A 65 3.77 -0.58 5.22
C TRP A 65 3.42 -1.59 4.13
N VAL A 66 2.34 -1.34 3.39
CA VAL A 66 1.90 -2.17 2.27
C VAL A 66 2.05 -1.39 0.97
N LEU A 67 2.83 -1.91 0.03
CA LEU A 67 3.08 -1.29 -1.28
C LEU A 67 2.56 -2.23 -2.38
N THR A 68 1.40 -1.89 -2.96
CA THR A 68 0.72 -2.72 -3.97
C THR A 68 0.58 -2.01 -5.31
N GLY A 69 0.52 -2.80 -6.39
CA GLY A 69 0.13 -2.36 -7.72
C GLY A 69 -1.39 -2.21 -7.91
N ASP A 70 -2.19 -2.64 -6.94
CA ASP A 70 -3.65 -2.62 -7.03
C ASP A 70 -4.27 -1.23 -6.96
N LYS A 71 -5.54 -1.18 -7.34
CA LYS A 71 -6.38 0.01 -7.17
C LYS A 71 -6.59 0.32 -5.67
N VAL A 72 -6.83 1.60 -5.39
CA VAL A 72 -6.96 2.12 -4.03
C VAL A 72 -8.10 1.42 -3.28
N GLU A 73 -9.24 1.20 -3.94
CA GLU A 73 -10.43 0.63 -3.35
C GLU A 73 -10.18 -0.81 -2.85
N THR A 74 -9.57 -1.65 -3.69
CA THR A 74 -9.20 -3.03 -3.33
C THR A 74 -8.14 -3.06 -2.23
N ALA A 75 -7.11 -2.22 -2.35
CA ALA A 75 -6.01 -2.16 -1.41
C ALA A 75 -6.46 -1.73 -0.01
N VAL A 76 -7.39 -0.77 0.08
CA VAL A 76 -7.98 -0.33 1.35
C VAL A 76 -8.79 -1.46 1.99
N ASN A 77 -9.57 -2.21 1.22
CA ASN A 77 -10.31 -3.37 1.74
C ASN A 77 -9.35 -4.42 2.33
N ILE A 78 -8.27 -4.75 1.60
CA ILE A 78 -7.22 -5.65 2.08
C ILE A 78 -6.54 -5.11 3.35
N ALA A 79 -6.30 -3.81 3.45
CA ALA A 79 -5.70 -3.20 4.63
C ALA A 79 -6.59 -3.33 5.89
N PHE A 80 -7.92 -3.25 5.74
CA PHE A 80 -8.84 -3.54 6.84
C PHE A 80 -8.91 -5.03 7.18
N SER A 81 -9.04 -5.92 6.18
CA SER A 81 -9.09 -7.37 6.40
C SER A 81 -7.81 -7.91 7.06
N SER A 82 -6.66 -7.31 6.75
CA SER A 82 -5.36 -7.68 7.29
C SER A 82 -5.03 -7.04 8.64
N ARG A 83 -5.95 -6.23 9.20
CA ARG A 83 -5.74 -5.44 10.44
C ARG A 83 -4.54 -4.48 10.35
N LEU A 84 -4.15 -4.08 9.15
CA LEU A 84 -3.23 -2.97 8.95
C LEU A 84 -3.91 -1.67 9.41
N PHE A 85 -5.13 -1.44 8.90
CA PHE A 85 -6.02 -0.38 9.36
C PHE A 85 -7.07 -0.91 10.33
N SER A 86 -7.51 -0.04 11.23
CA SER A 86 -8.60 -0.28 12.17
C SER A 86 -9.65 0.80 12.00
N SER A 87 -10.91 0.50 12.34
CA SER A 87 -12.00 1.49 12.32
C SER A 87 -11.79 2.65 13.28
N ALA A 88 -10.93 2.49 14.29
CA ALA A 88 -10.53 3.56 15.20
C ALA A 88 -9.45 4.49 14.62
N MET A 89 -8.83 4.13 13.49
CA MET A 89 -7.81 4.96 12.87
C MET A 89 -8.43 6.04 11.99
N ASP A 90 -7.78 7.19 11.98
CA ASP A 90 -8.10 8.25 11.05
C ASP A 90 -7.25 8.10 9.78
N LEU A 91 -7.91 8.01 8.61
CA LEU A 91 -7.25 7.78 7.34
C LEU A 91 -6.95 9.10 6.62
N LEU A 92 -5.67 9.33 6.38
CA LEU A 92 -5.14 10.46 5.62
C LEU A 92 -4.94 9.99 4.17
N ASN A 93 -5.61 10.64 3.22
CA ASN A 93 -5.54 10.25 1.81
C ASN A 93 -4.77 11.28 0.99
N ILE A 94 -3.78 10.81 0.23
CA ILE A 94 -3.03 11.59 -0.76
C ILE A 94 -3.24 10.91 -2.11
N GLY A 95 -4.12 11.48 -2.93
CA GLY A 95 -4.46 10.95 -4.25
C GLY A 95 -4.69 12.05 -5.29
N ALA A 96 -4.41 11.73 -6.56
CA ALA A 96 -4.49 12.65 -7.70
C ALA A 96 -5.93 12.79 -8.24
N ASN A 97 -6.90 13.00 -7.35
CA ASN A 97 -8.33 12.91 -7.70
C ASN A 97 -9.01 14.30 -7.73
N GLY A 98 -8.26 15.42 -7.74
CA GLY A 98 -8.87 16.74 -7.70
C GLY A 98 -7.96 17.92 -8.04
N VAL A 99 -8.54 19.12 -7.89
CA VAL A 99 -7.97 20.46 -8.18
C VAL A 99 -6.88 20.88 -7.18
N ARG A 100 -6.69 20.13 -6.08
CA ARG A 100 -5.79 20.51 -4.98
C ARG A 100 -4.36 20.07 -5.24
N SER A 101 -3.39 20.92 -4.88
CA SER A 101 -1.98 20.57 -4.90
C SER A 101 -1.65 19.54 -3.82
N VAL A 102 -0.70 18.65 -4.08
CA VAL A 102 -0.16 17.72 -3.09
C VAL A 102 0.43 18.47 -1.90
N SER A 103 1.05 19.63 -2.11
CA SER A 103 1.58 20.47 -1.03
C SER A 103 0.49 20.91 -0.05
N ASP A 104 -0.66 21.35 -0.55
CA ASP A 104 -1.78 21.80 0.28
C ASP A 104 -2.34 20.65 1.11
N LEU A 105 -2.45 19.46 0.51
CA LEU A 105 -2.90 18.25 1.20
C LEU A 105 -1.94 17.83 2.31
N LEU A 106 -0.62 17.93 2.08
CA LEU A 106 0.38 17.64 3.10
C LEU A 106 0.26 18.59 4.29
N ASP A 107 0.10 19.89 4.04
CA ASP A 107 -0.05 20.89 5.11
C ASP A 107 -1.37 20.67 5.89
N GLU A 108 -2.48 20.40 5.19
CA GLU A 108 -3.78 20.08 5.81
C GLU A 108 -3.69 18.86 6.73
N HIS A 109 -3.09 17.77 6.25
CA HIS A 109 -2.93 16.54 7.02
C HIS A 109 -1.99 16.71 8.21
N LEU A 110 -0.90 17.48 8.06
CA LEU A 110 0.00 17.78 9.17
C LEU A 110 -0.69 18.58 10.28
N ILE A 111 -1.52 19.56 9.92
CA ILE A 111 -2.31 20.33 10.91
C ILE A 111 -3.26 19.40 11.66
N ARG A 112 -3.93 18.49 10.95
CA ARG A 112 -4.86 17.53 11.54
C ARG A 112 -4.16 16.58 12.53
N VAL A 113 -3.00 16.05 12.14
CA VAL A 113 -2.18 15.18 13.00
C VAL A 113 -1.71 15.91 14.25
N ASN A 114 -1.20 17.15 14.11
CA ASN A 114 -0.71 17.92 15.25
C ASN A 114 -1.84 18.22 16.25
N ARG A 115 -3.02 18.62 15.76
CA ARG A 115 -4.19 18.88 16.61
C ARG A 115 -4.66 17.64 17.37
N ALA A 116 -4.67 16.48 16.73
CA ALA A 116 -5.09 15.26 17.40
C ALA A 116 -4.06 14.79 18.44
N GLY A 117 -2.76 14.99 18.16
CA GLY A 117 -1.68 14.68 19.11
C GLY A 117 -1.71 15.55 20.37
N GLU A 118 -2.25 16.77 20.28
CA GLU A 118 -2.49 17.63 21.46
C GLU A 118 -3.65 17.14 22.34
N ILE A 119 -4.62 16.42 21.75
CA ILE A 119 -5.85 16.01 22.43
C ILE A 119 -5.72 14.61 23.02
N THR A 120 -5.10 13.68 22.30
CA THR A 120 -5.00 12.26 22.68
C THR A 120 -3.69 11.67 22.20
N GLU A 121 -2.89 11.11 23.13
CA GLU A 121 -1.68 10.35 22.79
C GLU A 121 -1.98 9.05 22.02
N GLU A 122 -3.23 8.57 22.05
CA GLU A 122 -3.68 7.35 21.36
C GLU A 122 -4.16 7.57 19.92
N ALA A 123 -4.10 8.80 19.40
CA ALA A 123 -4.55 9.09 18.04
C ALA A 123 -3.74 8.29 17.00
N ALA A 124 -4.39 7.31 16.36
CA ALA A 124 -3.76 6.42 15.39
C ALA A 124 -4.12 6.84 13.96
N PHE A 125 -3.11 7.26 13.19
CA PHE A 125 -3.27 7.65 11.79
C PHE A 125 -2.82 6.55 10.83
N GLY A 126 -3.60 6.33 9.77
CA GLY A 126 -3.22 5.53 8.61
C GLY A 126 -3.07 6.41 7.38
N LEU A 127 -2.01 6.22 6.60
CA LEU A 127 -1.82 6.95 5.34
C LEU A 127 -2.19 6.07 4.15
N VAL A 128 -3.03 6.59 3.26
CA VAL A 128 -3.31 6.02 1.94
C VAL A 128 -2.70 6.94 0.88
N LEU A 129 -1.72 6.44 0.15
CA LEU A 129 -1.01 7.18 -0.89
C LEU A 129 -1.26 6.52 -2.25
N ASN A 130 -1.69 7.31 -3.24
CA ASN A 130 -1.64 6.90 -4.62
C ASN A 130 -0.24 7.19 -5.18
N ALA A 131 0.40 6.19 -5.79
CA ALA A 131 1.76 6.32 -6.31
C ALA A 131 1.90 7.40 -7.40
N SER A 132 0.81 7.81 -8.06
CA SER A 132 0.83 8.96 -8.98
C SER A 132 1.22 10.28 -8.32
N CYS A 133 1.01 10.40 -7.00
CA CYS A 133 1.39 11.56 -6.21
C CYS A 133 2.80 11.46 -5.61
N LEU A 134 3.46 10.30 -5.73
CA LEU A 134 4.71 10.03 -5.02
C LEU A 134 5.82 10.99 -5.46
N ASP A 135 5.96 11.26 -6.76
CA ASP A 135 7.01 12.17 -7.26
C ASP A 135 6.84 13.58 -6.70
N TYR A 136 5.60 14.06 -6.55
CA TYR A 136 5.30 15.35 -5.91
C TYR A 136 5.53 15.34 -4.40
N CYS A 137 5.36 14.18 -3.73
CA CYS A 137 5.67 14.02 -2.31
C CYS A 137 7.19 13.98 -2.05
N LEU A 138 7.95 13.43 -3.00
CA LEU A 138 9.41 13.31 -2.97
C LEU A 138 10.12 14.56 -3.53
N ASP A 139 9.37 15.56 -4.02
CA ASP A 139 9.94 16.85 -4.39
C ASP A 139 10.67 17.47 -3.19
N PRO A 140 11.87 18.05 -3.34
CA PRO A 140 12.63 18.67 -2.25
C PRO A 140 11.83 19.68 -1.40
N HIS A 141 10.83 20.36 -1.99
CA HIS A 141 9.96 21.27 -1.26
C HIS A 141 8.98 20.56 -0.31
N ASN A 142 8.56 19.34 -0.66
CA ASN A 142 7.52 18.59 0.04
C ASN A 142 8.08 17.43 0.88
N GLU A 143 9.28 16.94 0.56
CA GLU A 143 9.85 15.73 1.14
C GLU A 143 9.89 15.78 2.67
N GLU A 144 10.31 16.91 3.26
CA GLU A 144 10.38 17.05 4.72
C GLU A 144 8.99 16.98 5.37
N ARG A 145 7.97 17.61 4.75
CA ARG A 145 6.58 17.54 5.22
C ARG A 145 6.04 16.11 5.12
N PHE A 146 6.33 15.45 4.00
CA PHE A 146 5.92 14.08 3.76
C PHE A 146 6.56 13.10 4.75
N VAL A 147 7.86 13.23 5.02
CA VAL A 147 8.58 12.43 6.03
C VAL A 147 7.98 12.64 7.42
N ARG A 148 7.66 13.89 7.80
CA ARG A 148 6.98 14.17 9.07
C ARG A 148 5.62 13.48 9.16
N LEU A 149 4.84 13.52 8.09
CA LEU A 149 3.54 12.84 8.02
C LEU A 149 3.70 11.32 8.17
N LEU A 150 4.67 10.73 7.47
CA LEU A 150 4.99 9.30 7.57
C LEU A 150 5.37 8.88 8.99
N LYS A 151 6.15 9.70 9.72
CA LYS A 151 6.53 9.44 11.12
C LYS A 151 5.34 9.42 12.07
N SER A 152 4.30 10.20 11.77
CA SER A 152 3.10 10.26 12.60
C SER A 152 2.06 9.18 12.28
N CYS A 153 2.23 8.43 11.19
CA CYS A 153 1.32 7.37 10.80
C CYS A 153 1.78 6.00 11.33
N ARG A 154 0.85 5.23 11.92
CA ARG A 154 1.14 3.87 12.42
C ARG A 154 1.26 2.84 11.29
N SER A 155 0.66 3.13 10.15
CA SER A 155 0.65 2.26 8.97
C SER A 155 0.49 3.08 7.70
N VAL A 156 1.10 2.62 6.62
CA VAL A 156 1.08 3.29 5.31
C VAL A 156 0.68 2.28 4.25
N LEU A 157 -0.25 2.68 3.37
CA LEU A 157 -0.68 1.93 2.20
C LEU A 157 -0.38 2.75 0.95
N CYS A 158 0.52 2.25 0.10
CA CYS A 158 0.79 2.83 -1.21
C CYS A 158 0.15 1.97 -2.31
N CYS A 159 -0.69 2.59 -3.13
CA CYS A 159 -1.48 1.92 -4.17
C CYS A 159 -0.95 2.28 -5.57
N ARG A 160 -1.16 1.39 -6.55
CA ARG A 160 -0.66 1.51 -7.93
C ARG A 160 0.84 1.79 -8.05
N ALA A 161 1.63 1.29 -7.10
CA ALA A 161 3.07 1.51 -7.07
C ALA A 161 3.81 0.65 -8.09
N THR A 162 4.64 1.28 -8.92
CA THR A 162 5.57 0.56 -9.81
C THR A 162 6.77 -0.01 -9.02
N PRO A 163 7.49 -1.02 -9.53
CA PRO A 163 8.67 -1.58 -8.87
C PRO A 163 9.73 -0.55 -8.46
N ILE A 164 9.92 0.49 -9.28
CA ILE A 164 10.87 1.58 -9.01
C ILE A 164 10.37 2.46 -7.85
N GLN A 165 9.07 2.76 -7.82
CA GLN A 165 8.45 3.55 -6.76
C GLN A 165 8.45 2.82 -5.42
N LYS A 166 8.24 1.50 -5.41
CA LYS A 166 8.39 0.68 -4.20
C LYS A 166 9.80 0.78 -3.62
N ALA A 167 10.81 0.64 -4.47
CA ALA A 167 12.21 0.79 -4.07
C ALA A 167 12.55 2.23 -3.61
N ALA A 168 11.96 3.26 -4.23
CA ALA A 168 12.11 4.65 -3.79
C ALA A 168 11.58 4.87 -2.37
N LEU A 169 10.39 4.34 -2.04
CA LEU A 169 9.83 4.42 -0.69
C LEU A 169 10.68 3.69 0.36
N VAL A 170 11.21 2.50 0.02
CA VAL A 170 12.14 1.78 0.91
C VAL A 170 13.40 2.59 1.18
N ARG A 171 13.99 3.21 0.14
CA ARG A 171 15.16 4.08 0.31
C ARG A 171 14.85 5.29 1.16
N LEU A 172 13.70 5.94 0.94
CA LEU A 172 13.24 7.07 1.77
C LEU A 172 13.11 6.67 3.24
N ALA A 173 12.47 5.52 3.51
CA ALA A 173 12.31 5.02 4.87
C ALA A 173 13.68 4.77 5.53
N LYS A 174 14.61 4.14 4.80
CA LYS A 174 15.96 3.83 5.27
C LYS A 174 16.78 5.09 5.57
N THR A 175 16.67 6.13 4.74
CA THR A 175 17.48 7.34 4.90
C THR A 175 16.87 8.37 5.85
N ARG A 176 15.52 8.46 5.94
CA ARG A 176 14.83 9.56 6.64
C ARG A 176 14.08 9.14 7.91
N LEU A 177 13.71 7.86 8.05
CA LEU A 177 12.96 7.36 9.22
C LEU A 177 13.83 6.74 10.32
N ASN A 178 15.16 6.78 10.17
CA ASN A 178 16.15 6.39 11.18
C ASN A 178 15.83 5.05 11.87
N GLY A 179 15.76 3.98 11.08
CA GLY A 179 15.47 2.62 11.54
C GLY A 179 16.00 1.59 10.55
N LYS A 180 15.83 0.30 10.88
CA LYS A 180 16.12 -0.80 9.96
C LYS A 180 14.87 -1.12 9.15
N VAL A 181 15.04 -1.23 7.83
CA VAL A 181 13.93 -1.50 6.92
C VAL A 181 14.03 -2.93 6.41
N LEU A 182 12.97 -3.71 6.62
CA LEU A 182 12.79 -5.02 6.00
C LEU A 182 11.80 -4.91 4.85
N ALA A 183 12.13 -5.51 3.71
CA ALA A 183 11.22 -5.63 2.58
C ALA A 183 10.90 -7.10 2.32
N ILE A 184 9.61 -7.40 2.12
CA ILE A 184 9.10 -8.73 1.82
C ILE A 184 8.29 -8.72 0.53
N GLY A 185 8.47 -9.74 -0.32
CA GLY A 185 7.73 -9.89 -1.58
C GLY A 185 7.88 -11.29 -2.17
N ASP A 186 7.01 -11.65 -3.11
CA ASP A 186 6.96 -12.95 -3.78
C ASP A 186 7.32 -12.88 -5.27
N GLY A 187 7.07 -11.74 -5.91
CA GLY A 187 7.22 -11.57 -7.36
C GLY A 187 8.50 -10.84 -7.81
N ALA A 188 8.74 -10.88 -9.13
CA ALA A 188 9.81 -10.10 -9.76
C ALA A 188 9.65 -8.58 -9.56
N ASN A 189 8.41 -8.12 -9.37
CA ASN A 189 8.06 -6.72 -9.12
C ASN A 189 8.61 -6.18 -7.79
N ASP A 190 8.95 -7.07 -6.86
CA ASP A 190 9.42 -6.70 -5.53
C ASP A 190 10.94 -6.83 -5.38
N VAL A 191 11.64 -7.35 -6.39
CA VAL A 191 13.10 -7.56 -6.35
C VAL A 191 13.85 -6.26 -6.06
N SER A 192 13.50 -5.17 -6.74
CA SER A 192 14.12 -3.85 -6.52
C SER A 192 13.88 -3.31 -5.11
N MET A 193 12.70 -3.57 -4.55
CA MET A 193 12.32 -3.18 -3.19
C MET A 193 13.11 -3.99 -2.15
N ILE A 194 13.18 -5.32 -2.34
CA ILE A 194 13.93 -6.26 -1.51
C ILE A 194 15.41 -5.86 -1.47
N GLN A 195 16.03 -5.67 -2.62
CA GLN A 195 17.46 -5.30 -2.72
C GLN A 195 17.79 -3.92 -2.15
N SER A 196 16.81 -3.00 -2.09
CA SER A 196 17.01 -1.65 -1.54
C SER A 196 16.93 -1.60 -0.01
N SER A 197 16.42 -2.65 0.63
CA SER A 197 16.17 -2.71 2.07
C SER A 197 17.44 -3.04 2.88
N ASP A 198 17.35 -3.09 4.20
CA ASP A 198 18.43 -3.61 5.06
C ASP A 198 18.37 -5.13 5.21
N VAL A 199 17.16 -5.69 5.14
CA VAL A 199 16.92 -7.13 5.18
C VAL A 199 15.83 -7.47 4.17
N GLY A 200 16.18 -8.28 3.18
CA GLY A 200 15.27 -8.77 2.15
C GLY A 200 14.68 -10.13 2.50
N VAL A 201 13.36 -10.27 2.39
CA VAL A 201 12.66 -11.56 2.57
C VAL A 201 11.90 -11.92 1.29
N GLY A 202 12.22 -13.07 0.70
CA GLY A 202 11.52 -13.62 -0.44
C GLY A 202 10.49 -14.66 -0.01
N LEU A 203 9.26 -14.53 -0.49
CA LEU A 203 8.22 -15.54 -0.35
C LEU A 203 8.30 -16.55 -1.50
N SER A 204 8.40 -17.85 -1.20
CA SER A 204 8.33 -18.89 -2.22
C SER A 204 6.87 -19.11 -2.65
N GLY A 205 6.47 -18.41 -3.71
CA GLY A 205 5.11 -18.43 -4.28
C GLY A 205 5.02 -19.07 -5.66
N GLN A 206 3.81 -19.05 -6.24
CA GLN A 206 3.56 -19.55 -7.60
C GLN A 206 4.00 -18.57 -8.70
N GLU A 207 4.29 -17.31 -8.35
CA GLU A 207 4.71 -16.27 -9.31
C GLU A 207 6.19 -16.35 -9.72
N GLY A 208 6.94 -17.31 -9.15
CA GLY A 208 8.33 -17.59 -9.50
C GLY A 208 9.27 -17.52 -8.30
N MET A 209 10.56 -17.81 -8.54
CA MET A 209 11.60 -17.82 -7.50
C MET A 209 12.45 -16.53 -7.48
N GLN A 210 12.09 -15.50 -8.27
CA GLN A 210 12.93 -14.31 -8.45
C GLN A 210 13.12 -13.52 -7.15
N ALA A 211 12.04 -13.29 -6.39
CA ALA A 211 12.11 -12.62 -5.10
C ALA A 211 12.97 -13.41 -4.09
N VAL A 212 12.79 -14.73 -4.06
CA VAL A 212 13.57 -15.65 -3.21
C VAL A 212 15.06 -15.59 -3.54
N MET A 213 15.41 -15.66 -4.81
CA MET A 213 16.81 -15.62 -5.27
C MET A 213 17.48 -14.26 -5.00
N ALA A 214 16.71 -13.19 -4.90
CA ALA A 214 17.19 -11.84 -4.63
C ALA A 214 17.12 -11.42 -3.15
N SER A 215 16.74 -12.34 -2.25
CA SER A 215 16.49 -12.07 -0.82
C SER A 215 17.54 -12.68 0.11
N ASP A 216 17.68 -12.12 1.31
CA ASP A 216 18.54 -12.66 2.37
C ASP A 216 17.92 -13.90 3.04
N PHE A 217 16.59 -13.89 3.19
CA PHE A 217 15.82 -15.01 3.75
C PHE A 217 14.70 -15.43 2.82
N ALA A 218 14.56 -16.75 2.65
CA ALA A 218 13.44 -17.35 1.93
C ALA A 218 12.43 -17.95 2.92
N MET A 219 11.13 -17.71 2.71
CA MET A 219 10.09 -18.37 3.51
C MET A 219 8.86 -18.72 2.66
N ALA A 220 8.11 -19.74 3.07
CA ALA A 220 6.97 -20.23 2.28
C ALA A 220 5.71 -19.37 2.41
N ARG A 221 5.51 -18.71 3.55
CA ARG A 221 4.28 -17.98 3.89
C ARG A 221 4.58 -16.79 4.76
N PHE A 222 3.78 -15.73 4.64
CA PHE A 222 3.95 -14.49 5.41
C PHE A 222 3.89 -14.70 6.94
N ARG A 223 3.04 -15.62 7.43
CA ARG A 223 2.87 -15.88 8.88
C ARG A 223 4.17 -16.24 9.62
N PHE A 224 5.19 -16.73 8.92
CA PHE A 224 6.46 -17.09 9.54
C PHE A 224 7.35 -15.88 9.84
N LEU A 225 7.03 -14.70 9.28
CA LEU A 225 7.76 -13.47 9.50
C LEU A 225 7.76 -13.06 10.98
N ALA A 226 6.64 -13.25 11.69
CA ALA A 226 6.56 -12.98 13.13
C ALA A 226 7.60 -13.79 13.92
N ASN A 227 7.74 -15.09 13.65
CA ASN A 227 8.73 -15.93 14.33
C ASN A 227 10.16 -15.55 13.95
N LEU A 228 10.40 -15.25 12.67
CA LEU A 228 11.70 -14.81 12.19
C LEU A 228 12.18 -13.56 12.94
N LEU A 229 11.32 -12.56 13.10
CA LEU A 229 11.70 -11.28 13.71
C LEU A 229 11.65 -11.34 15.25
N LEU A 230 10.52 -11.77 15.81
CA LEU A 230 10.26 -11.64 17.25
C LEU A 230 11.00 -12.69 18.09
N ILE A 231 11.31 -13.85 17.52
CA ILE A 231 12.04 -14.91 18.22
C ILE A 231 13.50 -14.91 17.75
N HIS A 232 13.73 -15.24 16.47
CA HIS A 232 15.10 -15.44 15.98
C HIS A 232 15.88 -14.13 15.88
N GLY A 233 15.25 -13.07 15.35
CA GLY A 233 15.84 -11.74 15.23
C GLY A 233 16.22 -11.17 16.61
N HIS A 234 15.29 -11.22 17.57
CA HIS A 234 15.54 -10.76 18.94
C HIS A 234 16.69 -11.53 19.62
N TRP A 235 16.67 -12.87 19.57
CA TRP A 235 17.74 -13.68 20.16
C TRP A 235 19.10 -13.46 19.49
N CYS A 236 19.12 -13.35 18.16
CA CYS A 236 20.36 -13.10 17.42
C CYS A 236 20.96 -11.74 17.81
N TYR A 237 20.13 -10.69 17.85
CA TYR A 237 20.55 -9.36 18.26
C TYR A 237 21.15 -9.35 19.68
N GLN A 238 20.44 -9.94 20.65
CA GLN A 238 20.90 -9.99 22.04
C GLN A 238 22.22 -10.78 22.18
N ARG A 239 22.32 -11.94 21.51
CA ARG A 239 23.52 -12.77 21.55
C ARG A 239 24.73 -12.05 20.94
N LEU A 240 24.55 -11.41 19.78
CA LEU A 240 25.63 -10.66 19.14
C LEU A 240 26.07 -9.47 19.98
N ALA A 241 25.12 -8.72 20.56
CA ALA A 241 25.44 -7.61 21.45
C ALA A 241 26.23 -8.08 22.68
N GLN A 242 25.82 -9.18 23.31
CA GLN A 242 26.56 -9.77 24.43
C GLN A 242 27.96 -10.23 24.00
N THR A 243 28.07 -10.97 22.89
CA THR A 243 29.38 -11.42 22.39
C THR A 243 30.32 -10.24 22.15
N ILE A 244 29.86 -9.15 21.52
CA ILE A 244 30.69 -7.97 21.25
C ILE A 244 31.08 -7.21 22.52
N LEU A 245 30.24 -7.22 23.57
CA LEU A 245 30.56 -6.54 24.84
C LEU A 245 31.49 -7.36 25.74
N TYR A 246 31.48 -8.69 25.62
CA TYR A 246 32.27 -9.59 26.45
C TYR A 246 33.54 -10.14 25.78
N PHE A 247 33.72 -9.92 24.48
CA PHE A 247 34.98 -10.15 23.74
C PHE A 247 35.69 -8.83 23.46
#